data_AF-A0A7Y2PGB3-F1
#
_entry.id   AF-A0A7Y2PGB3-F1
#
_cell.length_a   1.000
_cell.length_b   1.000
_cell.length_c   1.000
_cell.angle_alpha   90.00
_cell.angle_beta   90.00
_cell.angle_gamma   90.00
#
_symmetry.space_group_name_H-M   'P 1'
#
loop_
_entity.id
_entity.type
_entity.pdbx_description
1 polymer ?
#
loop_
_entity_poly.entity_id
_entity_poly.type
_entity_poly.pdbx_seq_one_letter_code
_entity_poly.pdbx_strand_id
1 'polypeptide(L)'
;MDELQCETLEELSLAIERYGPGVLFRGQAQHHLCSDGLPSLSTSFQRQGCVPDLMIKWTYYAKRALQHLVHGWKDTGDTATDQAILQHYGFRSFFLDASGDPRVAAWFASNSFRSEIRVNLVEDCFEDPVWLCTRSAWFTPTEDIGHLYLISQKSLRRLGIQAVHLSEIATGEGAPRYVRQDAYMVGPLIQSGLSGECILCHITAPAVVLSKYSANNSTEWLFPKPSDDPVYRELLAMPWEKMRNVPNNGLESFRRSLELPEYSSHLQKHMPARSAMYRPFWTRDLPPPPECQTSTKMVQLLCGSSLYHGASPPRLILPEINKLLKEYDEISIELDGLVYHGMGTQYGKGIGIVKMPEDIVCVFEYGIDHPGLRIMGIGRFYGLHYRIDSNGSWERVTHEDDCTCGSDHPENFSLLGRVDRSLKDQWLEYVKPGLYVQSGVEPTSDPRATWGEPY
;
A
#
# COMPACT_ATOMS: atom_id res chain seq x y z
N MET A 1 32.78 -8.91 16.69
CA MET A 1 31.81 -9.84 16.12
C MET A 1 32.45 -11.21 16.15
N ASP A 2 31.81 -12.18 16.79
CA ASP A 2 32.27 -13.56 16.78
C ASP A 2 31.88 -14.24 15.45
N GLU A 3 32.71 -15.14 14.94
CA GLU A 3 32.40 -15.99 13.80
C GLU A 3 32.38 -17.44 14.26
N LEU A 4 31.27 -18.13 14.03
CA LEU A 4 31.08 -19.52 14.42
C LEU A 4 30.67 -20.35 13.20
N GLN A 5 31.24 -21.54 13.08
CA GLN A 5 30.82 -22.54 12.12
C GLN A 5 30.21 -23.72 12.90
N CYS A 6 28.99 -24.09 12.55
CA CYS A 6 28.28 -25.20 13.17
C CYS A 6 27.95 -26.25 12.11
N GLU A 7 28.37 -27.49 12.34
CA GLU A 7 28.14 -28.62 11.44
C GLU A 7 26.99 -29.52 11.93
N THR A 8 26.62 -29.41 13.21
CA THR A 8 25.57 -30.21 13.83
C THR A 8 24.44 -29.35 14.43
N LEU A 9 23.30 -29.99 14.68
CA LEU A 9 22.14 -29.35 15.30
C LEU A 9 22.44 -28.93 16.75
N GLU A 10 23.18 -29.76 17.45
CA GLU A 10 23.61 -29.55 18.83
C GLU A 10 24.55 -28.35 18.94
N GLU A 11 25.55 -28.25 18.05
CA GLU A 11 26.45 -27.09 17.99
C GLU A 11 25.70 -25.79 17.71
N LEU A 12 24.77 -25.80 16.75
CA LEU A 12 23.96 -24.63 16.41
C LEU A 12 23.10 -24.19 17.61
N SER A 13 22.48 -25.15 18.29
CA SER A 13 21.62 -24.87 19.46
C SER A 13 22.44 -24.24 20.60
N LEU A 14 23.59 -24.83 20.93
CA LEU A 14 24.50 -24.32 21.96
C LEU A 14 25.07 -22.93 21.59
N ALA A 15 25.40 -22.72 20.31
CA ALA A 15 25.91 -21.43 19.82
C ALA A 15 24.88 -20.30 20.00
N ILE A 16 23.60 -20.58 19.72
CA ILE A 16 22.50 -19.62 19.89
C ILE A 16 22.23 -19.37 21.39
N GLU A 17 22.13 -20.42 22.20
CA GLU A 17 21.84 -20.33 23.64
C GLU A 17 22.90 -19.51 24.40
N ARG A 18 24.16 -19.56 23.98
CA ARG A 18 25.29 -18.84 24.59
C ARG A 18 25.06 -17.33 24.74
N TYR A 19 24.31 -16.70 23.84
CA TYR A 19 24.16 -15.23 23.83
C TYR A 19 23.00 -14.73 24.72
N GLY A 20 22.12 -15.63 25.19
CA GLY A 20 21.06 -15.29 26.13
C GLY A 20 19.99 -14.33 25.56
N PRO A 21 19.16 -13.71 26.44
CA PRO A 21 18.07 -12.85 26.01
C PRO A 21 18.54 -11.48 25.48
N GLY A 22 17.68 -10.80 24.72
CA GLY A 22 17.97 -9.46 24.18
C GLY A 22 18.75 -9.46 22.87
N VAL A 23 18.71 -10.59 22.16
CA VAL A 23 19.29 -10.79 20.83
C VAL A 23 18.17 -10.90 19.80
N LEU A 24 18.37 -10.30 18.63
CA LEU A 24 17.52 -10.48 17.46
C LEU A 24 18.26 -11.30 16.42
N PHE A 25 17.52 -12.04 15.60
CA PHE A 25 18.06 -12.99 14.64
C PHE A 25 17.70 -12.58 13.22
N ARG A 26 18.67 -12.69 12.30
CA ARG A 26 18.45 -12.52 10.87
C ARG A 26 19.10 -13.66 10.10
N GLY A 27 18.30 -14.32 9.27
CA GLY A 27 18.77 -15.41 8.41
C GLY A 27 18.89 -14.99 6.95
N GLN A 28 19.93 -15.46 6.27
CA GLN A 28 20.14 -15.24 4.85
C GLN A 28 20.77 -16.49 4.22
N ALA A 29 20.25 -16.90 3.07
CA ALA A 29 20.86 -17.97 2.26
C ALA A 29 22.15 -17.54 1.53
N GLN A 30 22.47 -16.25 1.53
CA GLN A 30 23.68 -15.70 0.92
C GLN A 30 24.34 -14.69 1.86
N HIS A 31 25.67 -14.69 1.86
CA HIS A 31 26.48 -13.69 2.55
C HIS A 31 26.69 -12.48 1.65
N HIS A 32 26.40 -11.29 2.15
CA HIS A 32 26.73 -10.04 1.47
C HIS A 32 27.75 -9.29 2.31
N LEU A 33 28.79 -8.78 1.67
CA LEU A 33 29.88 -8.03 2.31
C LEU A 33 29.91 -6.59 1.82
N CYS A 34 30.24 -5.68 2.73
CA CYS A 34 30.59 -4.31 2.42
C CYS A 34 32.00 -4.25 1.81
N SER A 35 32.38 -3.10 1.25
CA SER A 35 33.72 -2.89 0.67
C SER A 35 34.87 -3.04 1.67
N ASP A 36 34.57 -2.94 2.96
CA ASP A 36 35.50 -3.14 4.08
C ASP A 36 35.58 -4.60 4.57
N GLY A 37 34.85 -5.52 3.92
CA GLY A 37 34.84 -6.94 4.27
C GLY A 37 33.94 -7.29 5.46
N LEU A 38 33.16 -6.34 6.00
CA LEU A 38 32.18 -6.60 7.07
C LEU A 38 30.83 -7.04 6.49
N PRO A 39 29.98 -7.78 7.25
CA PRO A 39 28.65 -8.15 6.79
C PRO A 39 27.79 -6.94 6.40
N SER A 40 27.25 -6.98 5.19
CA SER A 40 26.35 -5.95 4.65
C SER A 40 24.89 -6.31 4.92
N LEU A 41 24.36 -5.81 6.02
CA LEU A 41 22.93 -5.87 6.32
C LEU A 41 22.25 -4.58 5.83
N SER A 42 22.13 -4.46 4.51
CA SER A 42 21.46 -3.34 3.85
C SER A 42 19.93 -3.45 3.88
N THR A 43 19.25 -2.33 3.65
CA THR A 43 17.78 -2.29 3.48
C THR A 43 17.38 -2.67 2.06
N SER A 44 16.10 -2.97 1.84
CA SER A 44 15.59 -3.26 0.50
C SER A 44 15.62 -2.01 -0.41
N PHE A 45 15.45 -0.80 0.12
CA PHE A 45 15.65 0.43 -0.64
C PHE A 45 17.09 0.64 -1.09
N GLN A 46 18.07 0.38 -0.22
CA GLN A 46 19.49 0.49 -0.59
C GLN A 46 19.85 -0.46 -1.75
N ARG A 47 19.22 -1.64 -1.81
CA ARG A 47 19.49 -2.62 -2.88
C ARG A 47 18.74 -2.37 -4.19
N GLN A 48 17.50 -1.90 -4.12
CA GLN A 48 16.59 -1.89 -5.27
C GLN A 48 16.06 -0.51 -5.67
N GLY A 49 16.37 0.54 -4.89
CA GLY A 49 15.86 1.89 -5.10
C GLY A 49 14.39 2.07 -4.75
N CYS A 50 13.97 3.33 -4.70
CA CYS A 50 12.59 3.73 -4.43
C CYS A 50 11.81 3.95 -5.72
N VAL A 51 10.53 3.54 -5.70
CA VAL A 51 9.54 3.90 -6.71
C VAL A 51 8.51 4.80 -6.00
N PRO A 52 8.63 6.14 -6.10
CA PRO A 52 7.91 7.07 -5.24
C PRO A 52 6.38 6.91 -5.26
N ASP A 53 5.76 6.82 -6.44
CA ASP A 53 4.30 6.69 -6.54
C ASP A 53 3.79 5.40 -5.89
N LEU A 54 4.51 4.30 -6.09
CA LEU A 54 4.20 3.02 -5.47
C LEU A 54 4.38 3.09 -3.95
N MET A 55 5.45 3.74 -3.47
CA MET A 55 5.67 3.95 -2.03
C MET A 55 4.53 4.74 -1.39
N ILE A 56 4.11 5.85 -2.00
CA ILE A 56 3.04 6.70 -1.47
C ILE A 56 1.73 5.90 -1.38
N LYS A 57 1.41 5.14 -2.44
CA LYS A 57 0.22 4.28 -2.48
C LYS A 57 0.27 3.15 -1.44
N TRP A 58 1.43 2.52 -1.27
CA TRP A 58 1.64 1.50 -0.25
C TRP A 58 1.43 2.05 1.16
N THR A 59 2.10 3.16 1.50
CA THR A 59 1.96 3.81 2.80
C THR A 59 0.50 4.16 3.10
N TYR A 60 -0.22 4.71 2.11
CA TYR A 60 -1.63 5.03 2.24
C TYR A 60 -2.47 3.79 2.61
N TYR A 61 -2.36 2.70 1.85
CA TYR A 61 -3.17 1.50 2.10
C TYR A 61 -2.74 0.72 3.35
N ALA A 62 -1.47 0.81 3.74
CA ALA A 62 -1.00 0.26 5.01
C ALA A 62 -1.66 0.96 6.18
N LYS A 63 -1.57 2.29 6.23
CA LYS A 63 -2.20 3.13 7.25
C LYS A 63 -3.68 2.78 7.39
N ARG A 64 -4.38 2.62 6.27
CA ARG A 64 -5.79 2.23 6.26
C ARG A 64 -6.04 0.82 6.80
N ALA A 65 -5.24 -0.17 6.39
CA ALA A 65 -5.35 -1.51 6.92
C ALA A 65 -5.15 -1.52 8.45
N LEU A 66 -4.19 -0.74 8.96
CA LEU A 66 -3.98 -0.60 10.41
C LEU A 66 -5.17 0.07 11.10
N GLN A 67 -5.67 1.18 10.56
CA GLN A 67 -6.87 1.86 11.09
C GLN A 67 -8.09 0.95 11.15
N HIS A 68 -8.27 0.07 10.16
CA HIS A 68 -9.40 -0.86 10.11
C HIS A 68 -9.22 -2.08 11.03
N LEU A 69 -7.99 -2.61 11.16
CA LEU A 69 -7.75 -3.93 11.76
C LEU A 69 -7.17 -3.89 13.17
N VAL A 70 -6.53 -2.78 13.57
CA VAL A 70 -5.83 -2.66 14.86
C VAL A 70 -6.67 -1.80 15.80
N HIS A 71 -7.13 -2.41 16.89
CA HIS A 71 -8.06 -1.75 17.80
C HIS A 71 -7.39 -0.56 18.51
N GLY A 72 -8.02 0.61 18.45
CA GLY A 72 -7.50 1.82 19.06
C GLY A 72 -6.31 2.45 18.33
N TRP A 73 -5.98 1.99 17.11
CA TRP A 73 -4.94 2.61 16.30
C TRP A 73 -5.27 4.07 16.04
N LYS A 74 -4.40 4.97 16.51
CA LYS A 74 -4.47 6.38 16.21
C LYS A 74 -3.39 6.69 15.19
N ASP A 75 -3.76 7.39 14.13
CA ASP A 75 -2.79 7.91 13.19
C ASP A 75 -1.88 8.90 13.91
N THR A 76 -0.63 8.50 14.14
CA THR A 76 0.41 9.33 14.77
C THR A 76 1.21 10.13 13.73
N GLY A 77 0.93 9.96 12.44
CA GLY A 77 1.76 10.47 11.35
C GLY A 77 3.10 9.72 11.20
N ASP A 78 3.29 8.61 11.92
CA ASP A 78 4.52 7.83 11.89
C ASP A 78 4.57 6.87 10.69
N THR A 79 5.05 7.39 9.55
CA THR A 79 5.25 6.59 8.33
C THR A 79 6.31 5.48 8.47
N ALA A 80 7.14 5.51 9.53
CA ALA A 80 8.13 4.46 9.79
C ALA A 80 7.45 3.13 10.09
N THR A 81 6.44 3.17 10.97
CA THR A 81 5.68 1.99 11.37
C THR A 81 4.93 1.38 10.19
N ASP A 82 4.28 2.22 9.36
CA ASP A 82 3.59 1.76 8.14
C ASP A 82 4.54 1.03 7.19
N GLN A 83 5.68 1.65 6.85
CA GLN A 83 6.63 1.09 5.88
C GLN A 83 7.25 -0.24 6.33
N ALA A 84 7.44 -0.40 7.63
CA ALA A 84 8.13 -1.56 8.17
C ALA A 84 7.21 -2.76 8.33
N ILE A 85 5.93 -2.57 8.68
CA ILE A 85 4.94 -3.66 8.60
C ILE A 85 4.82 -4.15 7.16
N LEU A 86 4.78 -3.23 6.20
CA LEU A 86 4.65 -3.55 4.79
C LEU A 86 5.82 -4.34 4.21
N GLN A 87 7.00 -4.25 4.83
CA GLN A 87 8.16 -5.03 4.42
C GLN A 87 7.87 -6.54 4.44
N HIS A 88 7.08 -7.02 5.42
CA HIS A 88 6.63 -8.41 5.50
C HIS A 88 5.63 -8.80 4.40
N TYR A 89 5.04 -7.83 3.73
CA TYR A 89 4.18 -7.99 2.55
C TYR A 89 4.91 -7.70 1.24
N GLY A 90 6.24 -7.65 1.26
CA GLY A 90 7.08 -7.52 0.07
C GLY A 90 7.37 -6.09 -0.35
N PHE A 91 6.97 -5.10 0.44
CA PHE A 91 7.31 -3.71 0.19
C PHE A 91 8.79 -3.42 0.52
N ARG A 92 9.34 -2.41 -0.15
CA ARG A 92 10.71 -1.95 0.11
C ARG A 92 10.69 -0.90 1.23
N SER A 93 11.61 -0.96 2.17
CA SER A 93 11.61 -0.07 3.33
C SER A 93 13.04 0.37 3.70
N PHE A 94 13.12 1.32 4.64
CA PHE A 94 14.37 1.72 5.31
C PHE A 94 14.70 0.86 6.53
N PHE A 95 13.99 -0.24 6.75
CA PHE A 95 14.13 -1.09 7.93
C PHE A 95 14.78 -2.42 7.56
N LEU A 96 15.43 -3.01 8.57
CA LEU A 96 15.94 -4.36 8.51
C LEU A 96 14.98 -5.29 9.23
N ASP A 97 14.48 -6.31 8.52
CA ASP A 97 13.71 -7.38 9.16
C ASP A 97 14.63 -8.20 10.07
N ALA A 98 14.22 -8.35 11.31
CA ALA A 98 14.79 -9.31 12.24
C ALA A 98 13.66 -10.08 12.93
N SER A 99 13.99 -11.19 13.56
CA SER A 99 13.06 -12.01 14.34
C SER A 99 13.56 -12.16 15.77
N GLY A 100 12.66 -12.22 16.74
CA GLY A 100 12.98 -12.70 18.09
C GLY A 100 13.11 -14.22 18.17
N ASP A 101 12.62 -14.96 17.18
CA ASP A 101 12.68 -16.43 17.12
C ASP A 101 13.85 -16.88 16.20
N PRO A 102 14.90 -17.51 16.75
CA PRO A 102 16.03 -17.99 15.95
C PRO A 102 15.62 -19.06 14.92
N ARG A 103 14.51 -19.78 15.14
CA ARG A 103 14.02 -20.81 14.20
C ARG A 103 13.45 -20.19 12.94
N VAL A 104 12.86 -18.99 13.03
CA VAL A 104 12.40 -18.23 11.86
C VAL A 104 13.60 -17.77 11.03
N ALA A 105 14.64 -17.25 11.69
CA ALA A 105 15.88 -16.89 11.02
C ALA A 105 16.56 -18.11 10.37
N ALA A 106 16.62 -19.26 11.06
CA ALA A 106 17.19 -20.49 10.48
C ALA A 106 16.41 -20.97 9.25
N TRP A 107 15.10 -20.78 9.23
CA TRP A 107 14.28 -21.05 8.05
C TRP A 107 14.69 -20.17 6.86
N PHE A 108 14.80 -18.85 7.04
CA PHE A 108 15.26 -17.95 5.98
C PHE A 108 16.72 -18.17 5.56
N ALA A 109 17.57 -18.67 6.46
CA ALA A 109 18.96 -19.01 6.15
C ALA A 109 19.10 -20.31 5.33
N SER A 110 18.10 -21.19 5.37
CA SER A 110 18.08 -22.47 4.63
C SER A 110 17.20 -22.46 3.38
N ASN A 111 16.59 -21.32 3.05
CA ASN A 111 15.66 -21.20 1.95
C ASN A 111 15.94 -19.95 1.10
N SER A 112 15.97 -20.11 -0.21
CA SER A 112 16.12 -19.01 -1.17
C SER A 112 14.77 -18.55 -1.69
N PHE A 113 14.53 -17.24 -1.65
CA PHE A 113 13.36 -16.62 -2.25
C PHE A 113 13.41 -16.68 -3.77
N ARG A 114 12.28 -17.04 -4.38
CA ARG A 114 12.04 -17.03 -5.82
C ARG A 114 10.70 -16.35 -6.09
N SER A 115 10.60 -15.65 -7.22
CA SER A 115 9.35 -15.09 -7.68
C SER A 115 9.30 -15.02 -9.20
N GLU A 116 8.12 -15.19 -9.76
CA GLU A 116 7.85 -15.03 -11.19
C GLU A 116 6.53 -14.30 -11.40
N ILE A 117 6.38 -13.65 -12.55
CA ILE A 117 5.08 -13.15 -12.97
C ILE A 117 4.29 -14.32 -13.53
N ARG A 118 3.11 -14.58 -12.95
CA ARG A 118 2.14 -15.54 -13.47
C ARG A 118 0.96 -14.80 -14.07
N VAL A 119 0.46 -15.36 -15.17
CA VAL A 119 -0.73 -14.88 -15.86
C VAL A 119 -1.82 -15.93 -15.67
N ASN A 120 -2.94 -15.54 -15.09
CA ASN A 120 -4.04 -16.43 -14.75
C ASN A 120 -5.27 -16.05 -15.56
N LEU A 121 -5.86 -17.00 -16.28
CA LEU A 121 -7.16 -16.80 -16.92
C LEU A 121 -8.25 -16.97 -15.86
N VAL A 122 -9.06 -15.94 -15.67
CA VAL A 122 -10.22 -15.97 -14.79
C VAL A 122 -11.41 -15.32 -15.49
N GLU A 123 -12.57 -15.47 -14.89
CA GLU A 123 -13.80 -14.80 -15.24
C GLU A 123 -14.11 -13.76 -14.15
N ASP A 124 -14.61 -12.59 -14.51
CA ASP A 124 -15.13 -11.64 -13.54
C ASP A 124 -16.49 -12.10 -12.96
N CYS A 125 -17.15 -11.27 -12.15
CA CYS A 125 -18.44 -11.63 -11.55
C CYS A 125 -19.60 -11.74 -12.54
N PHE A 126 -19.39 -11.36 -13.80
CA PHE A 126 -20.35 -11.47 -14.89
C PHE A 126 -19.91 -12.47 -15.96
N GLU A 127 -18.94 -13.32 -15.64
CA GLU A 127 -18.39 -14.34 -16.54
C GLU A 127 -17.57 -13.77 -17.70
N ASP A 128 -17.19 -12.50 -17.63
CA ASP A 128 -16.34 -11.87 -18.65
C ASP A 128 -14.87 -12.28 -18.43
N PRO A 129 -14.19 -12.88 -19.43
CA PRO A 129 -12.85 -13.43 -19.25
C PRO A 129 -11.76 -12.35 -19.21
N VAL A 130 -10.81 -12.49 -18.29
CA VAL A 130 -9.68 -11.57 -18.12
C VAL A 130 -8.38 -12.30 -17.76
N TRP A 131 -7.26 -11.68 -18.10
CA TRP A 131 -5.93 -12.12 -17.66
C TRP A 131 -5.51 -11.36 -16.41
N LEU A 132 -5.24 -12.08 -15.31
CA LEU A 132 -4.69 -11.50 -14.09
C LEU A 132 -3.20 -11.82 -13.96
N CYS A 133 -2.39 -10.77 -14.00
CA CYS A 133 -0.95 -10.81 -13.80
C CYS A 133 -0.64 -10.65 -12.31
N THR A 134 -0.16 -11.71 -11.68
CA THR A 134 0.26 -11.71 -10.26
C THR A 134 1.75 -12.02 -10.14
N ARG A 135 2.35 -11.61 -9.03
CA ARG A 135 3.71 -11.97 -8.67
C ARG A 135 3.68 -13.18 -7.75
N SER A 136 3.74 -14.38 -8.33
CA SER A 136 3.84 -15.60 -7.53
C SER A 136 5.21 -15.68 -6.88
N ALA A 137 5.24 -16.06 -5.60
CA ALA A 137 6.44 -16.16 -4.80
C ALA A 137 6.51 -17.50 -4.10
N TRP A 138 7.71 -18.04 -3.92
CA TRP A 138 7.94 -19.26 -3.17
C TRP A 138 9.37 -19.29 -2.64
N PHE A 139 9.62 -20.23 -1.74
CA PHE A 139 10.93 -20.49 -1.20
C PHE A 139 11.39 -21.88 -1.65
N THR A 140 12.64 -21.96 -2.11
CA THR A 140 13.28 -23.24 -2.45
C THR A 140 14.35 -23.54 -1.42
N PRO A 141 14.37 -24.73 -0.81
CA PRO A 141 15.47 -25.14 0.05
C PRO A 141 16.81 -24.98 -0.66
N THR A 142 17.84 -24.53 0.06
CA THR A 142 19.21 -24.45 -0.44
C THR A 142 20.02 -25.65 0.01
N GLU A 143 21.04 -26.02 -0.76
CA GLU A 143 22.04 -27.02 -0.36
C GLU A 143 23.31 -26.35 0.21
N ASP A 144 23.44 -25.04 0.03
CA ASP A 144 24.59 -24.24 0.43
C ASP A 144 24.67 -23.98 1.95
N ILE A 145 25.73 -23.28 2.35
CA ILE A 145 25.88 -22.75 3.71
C ILE A 145 24.91 -21.59 3.90
N GLY A 146 24.09 -21.65 4.95
CA GLY A 146 23.26 -20.54 5.38
C GLY A 146 23.95 -19.67 6.42
N HIS A 147 23.49 -18.43 6.54
CA HIS A 147 24.07 -17.41 7.41
C HIS A 147 23.04 -16.90 8.42
N LEU A 148 23.40 -16.96 9.70
CA LEU A 148 22.62 -16.42 10.81
C LEU A 148 23.40 -15.30 11.48
N TYR A 149 22.77 -14.13 11.61
CA TYR A 149 23.33 -12.98 12.32
C TYR A 149 22.57 -12.75 13.61
N LEU A 150 23.32 -12.63 14.70
CA LEU A 150 22.81 -12.30 16.02
C LEU A 150 23.05 -10.82 16.29
N ILE A 151 21.99 -10.06 16.49
CA ILE A 151 22.00 -8.61 16.61
C ILE A 151 21.70 -8.22 18.06
N SER A 152 22.54 -7.39 18.66
CA SER A 152 22.37 -6.93 20.04
C SER A 152 21.38 -5.78 20.14
N GLN A 153 20.25 -5.99 20.84
CA GLN A 153 19.36 -4.88 21.19
C GLN A 153 20.03 -3.83 22.09
N LYS A 154 21.04 -4.23 22.88
CA LYS A 154 21.84 -3.31 23.69
C LYS A 154 22.71 -2.40 22.81
N SER A 155 23.39 -2.96 21.81
CA SER A 155 24.19 -2.15 20.87
C SER A 155 23.30 -1.24 20.01
N LEU A 156 22.14 -1.73 19.56
CA LEU A 156 21.16 -0.92 18.83
C LEU A 156 20.76 0.32 19.63
N ARG A 157 20.32 0.14 20.89
CA ARG A 157 19.98 1.25 21.79
C ARG A 157 21.14 2.22 22.02
N ARG A 158 22.36 1.70 22.22
CA ARG A 158 23.56 2.53 22.39
C ARG A 158 23.83 3.43 21.18
N LEU A 159 23.54 2.93 19.97
CA LEU A 159 23.73 3.67 18.72
C LEU A 159 22.49 4.46 18.30
N GLY A 160 21.45 4.53 19.14
CA GLY A 160 20.21 5.24 18.83
C GLY A 160 19.36 4.59 17.72
N ILE A 161 19.62 3.33 17.38
CA ILE A 161 18.85 2.58 16.40
C ILE A 161 17.68 1.91 17.12
N GLN A 162 16.46 2.14 16.62
CA GLN A 162 15.26 1.56 17.22
C GLN A 162 15.10 0.10 16.80
N ALA A 163 14.54 -0.70 17.71
CA ALA A 163 14.14 -2.07 17.50
C ALA A 163 12.75 -2.26 18.10
N VAL A 164 11.72 -2.28 17.26
CA VAL A 164 10.31 -2.35 17.70
C VAL A 164 9.75 -3.73 17.39
N HIS A 165 9.09 -4.36 18.36
CA HIS A 165 8.41 -5.64 18.16
C HIS A 165 7.06 -5.40 17.50
N LEU A 166 6.78 -6.05 16.37
CA LEU A 166 5.57 -5.81 15.58
C LEU A 166 4.29 -6.42 16.16
N SER A 167 4.38 -7.28 17.18
CA SER A 167 3.22 -7.78 17.93
C SER A 167 2.48 -6.69 18.69
N GLU A 168 3.11 -5.53 18.93
CA GLU A 168 2.44 -4.35 19.47
C GLU A 168 1.30 -3.87 18.54
N ILE A 169 1.33 -4.31 17.28
CA ILE A 169 0.37 -4.00 16.23
C ILE A 169 -0.52 -5.24 15.99
N ALA A 170 -1.12 -5.74 17.08
CA ALA A 170 -2.01 -6.88 17.01
C ALA A 170 -3.34 -6.52 16.35
N THR A 171 -3.77 -7.34 15.39
CA THR A 171 -5.11 -7.25 14.82
C THR A 171 -6.13 -7.88 15.78
N GLY A 172 -7.38 -7.44 15.71
CA GLY A 172 -8.46 -8.00 16.55
C GLY A 172 -8.71 -9.50 16.34
N GLU A 173 -8.37 -10.02 15.16
CA GLU A 173 -8.50 -11.42 14.76
C GLU A 173 -7.35 -11.85 13.84
N GLY A 174 -7.18 -13.15 13.62
CA GLY A 174 -6.18 -13.71 12.70
C GLY A 174 -4.74 -13.67 13.22
N ALA A 175 -3.80 -14.04 12.36
CA ALA A 175 -2.37 -14.09 12.68
C ALA A 175 -1.54 -13.53 11.50
N PRO A 176 -1.34 -12.21 11.45
CA PRO A 176 -0.53 -11.55 10.41
C PRO A 176 0.89 -12.11 10.30
N ARG A 177 1.51 -11.98 9.12
CA ARG A 177 2.90 -12.44 8.86
C ARG A 177 3.91 -12.01 9.93
N TYR A 178 3.88 -10.75 10.34
CA TYR A 178 4.83 -10.22 11.33
C TYR A 178 4.64 -10.84 12.73
N VAL A 179 3.44 -11.32 13.07
CA VAL A 179 3.20 -12.08 14.31
C VAL A 179 3.76 -13.50 14.18
N ARG A 180 3.50 -14.19 13.06
CA ARG A 180 4.03 -15.55 12.80
C ARG A 180 5.55 -15.61 12.78
N GLN A 181 6.17 -14.52 12.33
CA GLN A 181 7.63 -14.41 12.18
C GLN A 181 8.32 -13.84 13.43
N ASP A 182 7.58 -13.55 14.51
CA ASP A 182 8.10 -12.88 15.71
C ASP A 182 8.92 -11.63 15.35
N ALA A 183 8.35 -10.80 14.48
CA ALA A 183 9.11 -9.83 13.71
C ALA A 183 9.46 -8.57 14.50
N TYR A 184 10.67 -8.09 14.26
CA TYR A 184 11.20 -6.82 14.74
C TYR A 184 11.57 -5.92 13.58
N MET A 185 11.24 -4.64 13.74
CA MET A 185 11.70 -3.57 12.86
C MET A 185 12.99 -2.98 13.42
N VAL A 186 14.12 -3.13 12.72
CA VAL A 186 15.38 -2.49 13.11
C VAL A 186 15.66 -1.32 12.17
N GLY A 187 15.66 -0.09 12.68
CA GLY A 187 15.91 1.11 11.86
C GLY A 187 15.23 2.39 12.38
N PRO A 188 15.00 3.40 11.51
CA PRO A 188 15.32 3.40 10.08
C PRO A 188 16.85 3.46 9.81
N LEU A 189 17.30 2.81 8.76
CA LEU A 189 18.69 2.73 8.29
C LEU A 189 18.83 3.49 6.97
N ILE A 190 19.03 4.81 7.04
CA ILE A 190 18.91 5.72 5.89
C ILE A 190 20.22 5.82 5.08
N GLN A 191 21.36 5.98 5.74
CA GLN A 191 22.64 6.30 5.08
C GLN A 191 23.55 5.09 4.86
N SER A 192 23.56 4.14 5.80
CA SER A 192 24.35 2.93 5.77
C SER A 192 23.49 1.75 6.21
N GLY A 193 23.90 0.52 5.87
CA GLY A 193 23.29 -0.69 6.44
C GLY A 193 23.51 -0.77 7.95
N LEU A 194 23.03 -1.84 8.59
CA LEU A 194 23.26 -2.02 10.02
C LEU A 194 24.77 -2.09 10.31
N SER A 195 25.24 -1.29 11.27
CA SER A 195 26.64 -1.30 11.68
C SER A 195 27.08 -2.68 12.19
N GLY A 196 28.28 -3.12 11.81
CA GLY A 196 28.88 -4.35 12.32
C GLY A 196 29.02 -4.39 13.84
N GLU A 197 29.06 -3.23 14.51
CA GLU A 197 29.06 -3.15 15.99
C GLU A 197 27.77 -3.66 16.64
N CYS A 198 26.67 -3.70 15.89
CA CYS A 198 25.40 -4.25 16.33
C CYS A 198 25.37 -5.79 16.22
N ILE A 199 26.28 -6.38 15.44
CA ILE A 199 26.33 -7.82 15.20
C ILE A 199 27.23 -8.47 16.24
N LEU A 200 26.61 -9.24 17.14
CA LEU A 200 27.32 -10.01 18.15
C LEU A 200 28.06 -11.18 17.51
N CYS A 201 27.36 -11.92 16.66
CA CYS A 201 27.86 -13.15 16.07
C CYS A 201 27.32 -13.36 14.66
N HIS A 202 28.17 -13.93 13.81
CA HIS A 202 27.83 -14.52 12.53
C HIS A 202 28.04 -16.04 12.63
N ILE A 203 26.93 -16.78 12.56
CA ILE A 203 26.95 -18.24 12.55
C ILE A 203 26.76 -18.71 11.11
N THR A 204 27.61 -19.63 10.67
CA THR A 204 27.48 -20.35 9.40
C THR A 204 27.19 -21.82 9.67
N ALA A 205 26.24 -22.39 8.93
CA ALA A 205 25.89 -23.79 9.06
C ALA A 205 25.35 -24.35 7.74
N PRO A 206 25.53 -25.66 7.46
CA PRO A 206 24.89 -26.29 6.31
C PRO A 206 23.36 -26.09 6.34
N ALA A 207 22.74 -25.82 5.20
CA ALA A 207 21.28 -25.59 5.13
C ALA A 207 20.46 -26.75 5.70
N VAL A 208 20.94 -28.00 5.63
CA VAL A 208 20.28 -29.17 6.26
C VAL A 208 20.22 -29.07 7.78
N VAL A 209 21.23 -28.48 8.43
CA VAL A 209 21.26 -28.27 9.89
C VAL A 209 20.29 -27.15 10.26
N LEU A 210 20.33 -26.05 9.52
CA LEU A 210 19.43 -24.90 9.71
C LEU A 210 17.96 -25.28 9.47
N SER A 211 17.69 -26.09 8.46
CA SER A 211 16.35 -26.62 8.16
C SER A 211 15.84 -27.47 9.32
N LYS A 212 16.67 -28.40 9.85
CA LYS A 212 16.32 -29.19 11.04
C LYS A 212 16.06 -28.30 12.26
N TYR A 213 16.88 -27.27 12.48
CA TYR A 213 16.72 -26.33 13.59
C TYR A 213 15.44 -25.49 13.46
N SER A 214 15.08 -25.09 12.24
CA SER A 214 13.85 -24.34 11.97
C SER A 214 12.55 -25.10 12.30
N ALA A 215 12.66 -26.40 12.58
CA ALA A 215 11.57 -27.28 12.99
C ALA A 215 10.40 -27.26 11.99
N ASN A 216 9.18 -26.99 12.47
CA ASN A 216 7.93 -27.02 11.68
C ASN A 216 7.65 -25.73 10.90
N ASN A 217 8.59 -24.79 10.83
CA ASN A 217 8.41 -23.59 10.03
C ASN A 217 8.32 -23.97 8.54
N SER A 218 7.29 -23.45 7.89
CA SER A 218 6.98 -23.68 6.48
C SER A 218 6.58 -22.37 5.82
N THR A 219 6.57 -22.34 4.48
CA THR A 219 6.08 -21.16 3.75
C THR A 219 4.63 -20.87 4.12
N GLU A 220 3.78 -21.89 4.22
CA GLU A 220 2.36 -21.75 4.57
C GLU A 220 2.15 -21.19 5.98
N TRP A 221 3.04 -21.53 6.91
CA TRP A 221 2.97 -21.01 8.28
C TRP A 221 3.47 -19.57 8.42
N LEU A 222 4.62 -19.25 7.81
CA LEU A 222 5.25 -17.93 7.90
C LEU A 222 4.59 -16.90 6.98
N PHE A 223 3.93 -17.36 5.92
CA PHE A 223 3.18 -16.56 4.95
C PHE A 223 1.74 -17.08 4.82
N PRO A 224 0.92 -16.88 5.88
CA PRO A 224 -0.45 -17.35 5.93
C PRO A 224 -1.32 -16.88 4.76
N LYS A 225 -2.35 -17.67 4.47
CA LYS A 225 -3.36 -17.35 3.44
C LYS A 225 -4.19 -16.12 3.86
N PRO A 226 -4.87 -15.45 2.92
CA PRO A 226 -5.76 -14.33 3.24
C PRO A 226 -6.90 -14.67 4.21
N SER A 227 -7.24 -15.95 4.37
CA SER A 227 -8.21 -16.40 5.38
C SER A 227 -7.70 -16.23 6.82
N ASP A 228 -6.38 -16.33 7.02
CA ASP A 228 -5.74 -16.32 8.34
C ASP A 228 -4.98 -15.02 8.61
N ASP A 229 -4.68 -14.25 7.57
CA ASP A 229 -4.00 -12.95 7.64
C ASP A 229 -4.92 -11.82 7.16
N PRO A 230 -5.54 -11.07 8.08
CA PRO A 230 -6.47 -10.01 7.73
C PRO A 230 -5.78 -8.82 7.05
N VAL A 231 -4.52 -8.53 7.38
CA VAL A 231 -3.76 -7.44 6.72
C VAL A 231 -3.50 -7.82 5.28
N TYR A 232 -3.06 -9.06 5.02
CA TYR A 232 -2.87 -9.55 3.66
C TYR A 232 -4.17 -9.50 2.85
N ARG A 233 -5.29 -9.89 3.47
CA ARG A 233 -6.61 -9.85 2.86
C ARG A 233 -7.03 -8.45 2.44
N GLU A 234 -6.84 -7.45 3.29
CA GLU A 234 -7.12 -6.04 2.97
C GLU A 234 -6.24 -5.55 1.81
N LEU A 235 -4.93 -5.83 1.84
CA LEU A 235 -4.00 -5.43 0.79
C LEU A 235 -4.34 -6.06 -0.58
N LEU A 236 -4.88 -7.28 -0.59
CA LEU A 236 -5.35 -7.96 -1.80
C LEU A 236 -6.71 -7.46 -2.31
N ALA A 237 -7.48 -6.75 -1.50
CA ALA A 237 -8.82 -6.26 -1.87
C ALA A 237 -8.77 -5.01 -2.76
N MET A 238 -7.59 -4.42 -2.95
CA MET A 238 -7.37 -3.30 -3.85
C MET A 238 -7.82 -3.64 -5.28
N PRO A 239 -8.32 -2.63 -6.03
CA PRO A 239 -8.74 -2.83 -7.41
C PRO A 239 -7.58 -3.36 -8.26
N TRP A 240 -7.93 -4.11 -9.30
CA TRP A 240 -6.99 -4.48 -10.35
C TRP A 240 -6.92 -3.34 -11.37
N GLU A 241 -5.74 -3.12 -11.94
CA GLU A 241 -5.50 -2.05 -12.91
C GLU A 241 -5.20 -2.63 -14.28
N LYS A 242 -5.87 -2.11 -15.31
CA LYS A 242 -5.59 -2.48 -16.70
C LYS A 242 -4.14 -2.18 -17.08
N MET A 243 -3.49 -3.17 -17.68
CA MET A 243 -2.14 -3.04 -18.22
C MET A 243 -2.20 -2.42 -19.63
N ARG A 244 -1.96 -1.11 -19.74
CA ARG A 244 -2.11 -0.35 -21.01
C ARG A 244 -1.15 -0.79 -22.12
N ASN A 245 0.04 -1.28 -21.78
CA ASN A 245 1.11 -1.58 -22.74
C ASN A 245 1.16 -3.06 -23.17
N VAL A 246 0.12 -3.85 -22.87
CA VAL A 246 0.04 -5.26 -23.27
C VAL A 246 -0.95 -5.38 -24.43
N PRO A 247 -0.55 -5.97 -25.58
CA PRO A 247 -1.46 -6.19 -26.69
C PRO A 247 -2.72 -6.94 -26.26
N ASN A 248 -3.88 -6.34 -26.54
CA ASN A 248 -5.17 -6.95 -26.26
C ASN A 248 -5.58 -7.83 -27.45
N ASN A 249 -5.14 -9.08 -27.45
CA ASN A 249 -5.52 -10.09 -28.45
C ASN A 249 -6.92 -10.69 -28.16
N GLY A 250 -7.90 -9.83 -27.84
CA GLY A 250 -9.27 -10.22 -27.51
C GLY A 250 -9.57 -10.40 -26.01
N LEU A 251 -8.54 -10.37 -25.15
CA LEU A 251 -8.67 -10.45 -23.68
C LEU A 251 -7.79 -9.38 -23.02
N GLU A 252 -8.35 -8.67 -22.05
CA GLU A 252 -7.64 -7.63 -21.31
C GLU A 252 -6.80 -8.22 -20.18
N SER A 253 -5.62 -7.61 -19.96
CA SER A 253 -4.74 -7.97 -18.85
C SER A 253 -4.79 -6.92 -17.75
N PHE A 254 -4.88 -7.38 -16.52
CA PHE A 254 -4.90 -6.56 -15.33
C PHE A 254 -3.82 -6.99 -14.35
N ARG A 255 -3.30 -6.05 -13.57
CA ARG A 255 -2.32 -6.27 -12.50
C ARG A 255 -2.85 -5.77 -11.17
N ARG A 256 -2.29 -6.26 -10.06
CA ARG A 256 -2.60 -5.71 -8.73
C ARG A 256 -2.26 -4.22 -8.67
N SER A 257 -3.13 -3.44 -8.02
CA SER A 257 -2.82 -2.05 -7.64
C SER A 257 -1.61 -1.92 -6.71
N LEU A 258 -1.33 -2.96 -5.90
CA LEU A 258 -0.16 -3.10 -5.05
C LEU A 258 0.58 -4.39 -5.42
N GLU A 259 1.86 -4.28 -5.78
CA GLU A 259 2.64 -5.46 -6.17
C GLU A 259 2.99 -6.32 -4.94
N LEU A 260 2.23 -7.39 -4.72
CA LEU A 260 2.37 -8.30 -3.58
C LEU A 260 3.04 -9.62 -4.01
N PRO A 261 4.01 -10.16 -3.26
CA PRO A 261 4.43 -11.54 -3.40
C PRO A 261 3.33 -12.48 -2.88
N GLU A 262 2.78 -13.28 -3.78
CA GLU A 262 1.69 -14.21 -3.49
C GLU A 262 2.24 -15.64 -3.32
N TYR A 263 2.28 -16.12 -2.08
CA TYR A 263 2.85 -17.43 -1.71
C TYR A 263 1.89 -18.62 -1.86
N SER A 264 0.60 -18.34 -2.06
CA SER A 264 -0.43 -19.36 -2.23
C SER A 264 -1.42 -18.93 -3.30
N SER A 265 -1.95 -19.91 -4.04
CA SER A 265 -3.04 -19.65 -4.99
C SER A 265 -4.33 -19.39 -4.22
N HIS A 266 -4.83 -18.16 -4.35
CA HIS A 266 -6.09 -17.70 -3.75
C HIS A 266 -6.99 -17.00 -4.77
N LEU A 267 -6.59 -16.98 -6.04
CA LEU A 267 -7.44 -16.54 -7.14
C LEU A 267 -8.56 -17.57 -7.35
N GLN A 268 -9.76 -17.06 -7.58
CA GLN A 268 -10.93 -17.87 -7.88
C GLN A 268 -11.14 -17.86 -9.39
N LYS A 269 -11.68 -18.97 -9.95
CA LYS A 269 -12.05 -19.00 -11.36
C LYS A 269 -13.05 -17.88 -11.68
N HIS A 270 -14.07 -17.74 -10.84
CA HIS A 270 -15.03 -16.64 -10.89
C HIS A 270 -14.67 -15.63 -9.80
N MET A 271 -14.20 -14.46 -10.20
CA MET A 271 -13.82 -13.41 -9.26
C MET A 271 -15.07 -12.80 -8.61
N PRO A 272 -15.01 -12.47 -7.31
CA PRO A 272 -16.16 -11.89 -6.62
C PRO A 272 -16.45 -10.48 -7.13
N ALA A 273 -17.70 -10.02 -7.02
CA ALA A 273 -18.10 -8.69 -7.49
C ALA A 273 -17.22 -7.56 -6.95
N ARG A 274 -16.80 -7.64 -5.68
CA ARG A 274 -15.87 -6.69 -5.03
C ARG A 274 -14.46 -6.63 -5.63
N SER A 275 -14.14 -7.41 -6.67
CA SER A 275 -12.86 -7.36 -7.36
C SER A 275 -12.99 -6.52 -8.62
N ALA A 276 -12.96 -5.19 -8.46
CA ALA A 276 -12.97 -4.28 -9.58
C ALA A 276 -11.76 -4.50 -10.50
N MET A 277 -12.05 -4.65 -11.79
CA MET A 277 -11.08 -4.71 -12.89
C MET A 277 -11.08 -3.35 -13.58
N TYR A 278 -10.36 -2.41 -12.99
CA TYR A 278 -10.46 -1.01 -13.34
C TYR A 278 -9.78 -0.70 -14.66
N ARG A 279 -10.58 -0.17 -15.59
CA ARG A 279 -10.11 0.53 -16.78
C ARG A 279 -10.07 2.02 -16.47
N PRO A 280 -8.99 2.73 -16.78
CA PRO A 280 -8.94 4.19 -16.60
C PRO A 280 -10.12 4.87 -17.30
N PHE A 281 -10.89 5.65 -16.57
CA PHE A 281 -11.96 6.45 -17.15
C PHE A 281 -12.10 7.77 -16.42
N TRP A 282 -12.73 8.72 -17.08
CA TRP A 282 -13.15 10.00 -16.56
C TRP A 282 -14.66 10.10 -16.64
N THR A 283 -15.31 10.55 -15.58
CA THR A 283 -16.77 10.71 -15.53
C THR A 283 -17.34 11.53 -16.69
N ARG A 284 -16.58 12.52 -17.19
CA ARG A 284 -16.91 13.33 -18.38
C ARG A 284 -17.05 12.58 -19.69
N ASP A 285 -16.36 11.45 -19.84
CA ASP A 285 -16.31 10.71 -21.09
C ASP A 285 -17.32 9.54 -21.06
N LEU A 286 -17.90 9.25 -19.89
CA LEU A 286 -19.01 8.33 -19.80
C LEU A 286 -20.27 8.97 -20.40
N PRO A 287 -21.15 8.17 -21.04
CA PRO A 287 -22.45 8.67 -21.49
C PRO A 287 -23.20 9.34 -20.34
N PRO A 288 -23.87 10.48 -20.56
CA PRO A 288 -24.64 11.12 -19.48
C PRO A 288 -25.71 10.16 -18.97
N PRO A 289 -25.90 10.04 -17.63
CA PRO A 289 -27.02 9.29 -17.08
C PRO A 289 -28.34 9.82 -17.66
N PRO A 290 -29.35 8.97 -17.91
CA PRO A 290 -30.62 9.38 -18.54
C PRO A 290 -31.36 10.52 -17.81
N GLU A 291 -31.04 10.78 -16.54
CA GLU A 291 -31.78 11.67 -15.64
C GLU A 291 -31.01 12.94 -15.23
N CYS A 292 -29.76 13.13 -15.67
CA CYS A 292 -28.92 14.26 -15.24
C CYS A 292 -28.64 15.26 -16.37
N GLN A 293 -29.56 16.21 -16.57
CA GLN A 293 -29.24 17.50 -17.19
C GLN A 293 -29.43 18.60 -16.15
N THR A 294 -28.39 18.84 -15.35
CA THR A 294 -28.29 20.07 -14.55
C THR A 294 -27.28 20.99 -15.22
N SER A 295 -27.70 22.21 -15.53
CA SER A 295 -26.88 23.26 -16.14
C SER A 295 -25.97 23.95 -15.11
N THR A 296 -25.16 23.18 -14.37
CA THR A 296 -24.16 23.74 -13.45
C THR A 296 -22.86 23.99 -14.19
N LYS A 297 -22.24 25.16 -13.97
CA LYS A 297 -20.96 25.46 -14.59
C LYS A 297 -19.86 24.71 -13.83
N MET A 298 -19.42 23.57 -14.36
CA MET A 298 -18.43 22.69 -13.71
C MET A 298 -17.02 22.90 -14.30
N VAL A 299 -16.00 22.83 -13.43
CA VAL A 299 -14.59 22.64 -13.82
C VAL A 299 -14.10 21.28 -13.35
N GLN A 300 -13.32 20.61 -14.20
CA GLN A 300 -12.75 19.29 -13.93
C GLN A 300 -11.23 19.37 -13.84
N LEU A 301 -10.67 18.73 -12.80
CA LEU A 301 -9.26 18.64 -12.52
C LEU A 301 -8.91 17.15 -12.53
N LEU A 302 -8.20 16.69 -13.56
CA LEU A 302 -7.82 15.29 -13.73
C LEU A 302 -6.44 15.08 -13.11
N CYS A 303 -6.37 14.24 -12.08
CA CYS A 303 -5.20 14.06 -11.23
C CYS A 303 -4.74 12.60 -11.26
N GLY A 304 -3.44 12.39 -11.06
CA GLY A 304 -2.88 11.08 -10.78
C GLY A 304 -3.23 10.63 -9.36
N SER A 305 -3.50 9.36 -9.19
CA SER A 305 -3.87 8.77 -7.90
C SER A 305 -2.82 8.96 -6.80
N SER A 306 -1.53 9.16 -7.14
CA SER A 306 -0.49 9.49 -6.16
C SER A 306 -0.73 10.82 -5.45
N LEU A 307 -1.43 11.77 -6.07
CA LEU A 307 -1.84 13.03 -5.43
C LEU A 307 -2.85 12.77 -4.30
N TYR A 308 -3.72 11.78 -4.46
CA TYR A 308 -4.66 11.37 -3.41
C TYR A 308 -3.97 10.61 -2.28
N HIS A 309 -3.15 9.62 -2.62
CA HIS A 309 -2.44 8.80 -1.64
C HIS A 309 -1.35 9.57 -0.86
N GLY A 310 -0.95 10.76 -1.33
CA GLY A 310 0.04 11.61 -0.68
C GLY A 310 -0.32 12.02 0.74
N ALA A 311 0.70 12.26 1.57
CA ALA A 311 0.53 12.77 2.92
C ALA A 311 0.83 14.28 2.98
N SER A 312 -0.10 15.05 3.56
CA SER A 312 0.10 16.45 3.90
C SER A 312 -0.89 16.85 5.00
N PRO A 313 -0.57 17.84 5.84
CA PRO A 313 -1.57 18.38 6.75
C PRO A 313 -2.74 18.99 5.96
N PRO A 314 -3.98 18.91 6.48
CA PRO A 314 -5.14 19.59 5.91
C PRO A 314 -4.90 21.10 5.76
N ARG A 315 -5.44 21.71 4.70
CA ARG A 315 -5.34 23.16 4.45
C ARG A 315 -6.71 23.77 4.26
N LEU A 316 -7.07 24.75 5.10
CA LEU A 316 -8.36 25.46 5.04
C LEU A 316 -8.28 26.77 4.24
N ILE A 317 -7.09 27.21 3.84
CA ILE A 317 -6.90 28.37 2.96
C ILE A 317 -6.44 27.82 1.61
N LEU A 318 -7.31 27.94 0.60
CA LEU A 318 -7.15 27.34 -0.73
C LEU A 318 -7.32 28.40 -1.83
N PRO A 319 -6.34 29.31 -2.05
CA PRO A 319 -6.51 30.48 -2.90
C PRO A 319 -6.83 30.16 -4.36
N GLU A 320 -6.24 29.13 -4.95
CA GLU A 320 -6.47 28.75 -6.35
C GLU A 320 -7.83 28.06 -6.51
N ILE A 321 -8.21 27.20 -5.57
CA ILE A 321 -9.56 26.62 -5.53
C ILE A 321 -10.62 27.71 -5.35
N ASN A 322 -10.39 28.69 -4.48
CA ASN A 322 -11.29 29.82 -4.27
C ASN A 322 -11.45 30.67 -5.54
N LYS A 323 -10.41 30.79 -6.38
CA LYS A 323 -10.53 31.46 -7.69
C LYS A 323 -11.44 30.67 -8.62
N LEU A 324 -11.27 29.35 -8.69
CA LEU A 324 -12.15 28.49 -9.49
C LEU A 324 -13.61 28.58 -9.03
N LEU A 325 -13.86 28.60 -7.72
CA LEU A 325 -15.22 28.79 -7.18
C LEU A 325 -15.83 30.17 -7.50
N LYS A 326 -15.06 31.19 -7.90
CA LYS A 326 -15.68 32.44 -8.40
C LYS A 326 -16.29 32.27 -9.78
N GLU A 327 -15.75 31.34 -10.57
CA GLU A 327 -16.12 31.15 -11.96
C GLU A 327 -17.05 29.95 -12.19
N TYR A 328 -16.95 28.93 -11.35
CA TYR A 328 -17.65 27.65 -11.48
C TYR A 328 -18.52 27.38 -10.24
N ASP A 329 -19.61 26.66 -10.45
CA ASP A 329 -20.54 26.24 -9.39
C ASP A 329 -20.11 24.91 -8.77
N GLU A 330 -19.37 24.12 -9.53
CA GLU A 330 -18.87 22.82 -9.12
C GLU A 330 -17.42 22.62 -9.57
N ILE A 331 -16.59 22.08 -8.68
CA ILE A 331 -15.23 21.66 -8.94
C ILE A 331 -15.18 20.14 -8.77
N SER A 332 -14.82 19.42 -9.83
CA SER A 332 -14.63 17.97 -9.79
C SER A 332 -13.14 17.66 -9.86
N ILE A 333 -12.59 17.10 -8.79
CA ILE A 333 -11.21 16.62 -8.74
C ILE A 333 -11.29 15.10 -8.89
N GLU A 334 -10.93 14.60 -10.07
CA GLU A 334 -11.05 13.18 -10.42
C GLU A 334 -9.67 12.53 -10.49
N LEU A 335 -9.55 11.30 -10.02
CA LEU A 335 -8.31 10.52 -10.00
C LEU A 335 -8.24 9.56 -11.17
N ASP A 336 -7.06 9.31 -11.73
CA ASP A 336 -6.84 8.31 -12.78
C ASP A 336 -7.00 6.85 -12.33
N GLY A 337 -7.35 6.62 -11.05
CA GLY A 337 -7.51 5.32 -10.39
C GLY A 337 -8.70 5.27 -9.43
N LEU A 338 -8.97 4.08 -8.89
CA LEU A 338 -9.96 3.87 -7.83
C LEU A 338 -9.29 3.81 -6.45
N VAL A 339 -10.00 4.35 -5.44
CA VAL A 339 -9.63 4.30 -4.03
C VAL A 339 -10.50 3.29 -3.31
N TYR A 340 -9.89 2.26 -2.73
CA TYR A 340 -10.65 1.26 -1.96
C TYR A 340 -10.84 1.69 -0.51
N HIS A 341 -12.09 1.66 -0.05
CA HIS A 341 -12.47 2.04 1.30
C HIS A 341 -12.95 0.89 2.20
N GLY A 342 -12.92 -0.37 1.74
CA GLY A 342 -13.53 -1.48 2.48
C GLY A 342 -15.00 -1.75 2.16
N MET A 343 -15.59 -1.03 1.19
CA MET A 343 -17.03 -0.96 0.97
C MET A 343 -17.53 -1.86 -0.19
N GLY A 344 -17.01 -3.09 -0.28
CA GLY A 344 -17.47 -4.06 -1.28
C GLY A 344 -17.18 -3.61 -2.72
N THR A 345 -18.21 -3.31 -3.51
CA THR A 345 -18.11 -2.84 -4.90
C THR A 345 -17.97 -1.32 -5.02
N GLN A 346 -18.00 -0.60 -3.90
CA GLN A 346 -17.93 0.85 -3.88
C GLN A 346 -16.50 1.36 -3.68
N TYR A 347 -16.09 2.29 -4.55
CA TYR A 347 -14.75 2.88 -4.57
C TYR A 347 -14.84 4.41 -4.65
N GLY A 348 -13.84 5.10 -4.10
CA GLY A 348 -13.65 6.53 -4.31
C GLY A 348 -13.00 6.81 -5.67
N LYS A 349 -13.39 7.90 -6.34
CA LYS A 349 -12.80 8.39 -7.61
C LYS A 349 -12.19 9.78 -7.49
N GLY A 350 -12.25 10.40 -6.31
CA GLY A 350 -11.77 11.76 -6.08
C GLY A 350 -12.77 12.58 -5.28
N ILE A 351 -12.63 13.89 -5.29
CA ILE A 351 -13.37 14.82 -4.42
C ILE A 351 -14.09 15.86 -5.27
N GLY A 352 -15.32 16.17 -4.86
CA GLY A 352 -16.09 17.26 -5.43
C GLY A 352 -16.30 18.40 -4.44
N ILE A 353 -16.47 19.60 -4.99
CA ILE A 353 -16.89 20.79 -4.28
C ILE A 353 -18.07 21.35 -5.03
N VAL A 354 -19.21 21.55 -4.36
CA VAL A 354 -20.38 22.18 -4.97
C VAL A 354 -20.86 23.35 -4.12
N LYS A 355 -21.20 24.47 -4.78
CA LYS A 355 -21.86 25.58 -4.11
C LYS A 355 -23.28 25.22 -3.73
N MET A 356 -23.67 25.70 -2.57
CA MET A 356 -25.02 25.59 -2.03
C MET A 356 -25.57 27.00 -1.76
N PRO A 357 -26.88 27.12 -1.48
CA PRO A 357 -27.45 28.36 -0.97
C PRO A 357 -26.72 28.88 0.28
N GLU A 358 -26.92 30.16 0.60
CA GLU A 358 -26.39 30.79 1.84
C GLU A 358 -24.86 30.87 1.95
N ASP A 359 -24.17 30.99 0.80
CA ASP A 359 -22.70 31.07 0.70
C ASP A 359 -21.99 29.87 1.35
N ILE A 360 -22.63 28.69 1.31
CA ILE A 360 -22.09 27.41 1.76
C ILE A 360 -21.52 26.64 0.58
N VAL A 361 -20.48 25.85 0.84
CA VAL A 361 -19.93 24.87 -0.09
C VAL A 361 -19.94 23.49 0.57
N CYS A 362 -20.33 22.48 -0.19
CA CYS A 362 -20.26 21.08 0.22
C CYS A 362 -19.02 20.43 -0.39
N VAL A 363 -18.22 19.77 0.45
CA VAL A 363 -17.06 18.96 0.04
C VAL A 363 -17.41 17.49 0.21
N PHE A 364 -17.43 16.74 -0.88
CA PHE A 364 -17.88 15.34 -0.92
C PHE A 364 -16.89 14.46 -1.68
N GLU A 365 -16.96 13.14 -1.50
CA GLU A 365 -16.19 12.18 -2.29
C GLU A 365 -17.04 11.64 -3.45
N TYR A 366 -16.44 11.49 -4.64
CA TYR A 366 -17.08 10.79 -5.75
C TYR A 366 -17.02 9.29 -5.51
N GLY A 367 -18.19 8.66 -5.41
CA GLY A 367 -18.34 7.23 -5.27
C GLY A 367 -18.64 6.56 -6.62
N ILE A 368 -18.00 5.43 -6.88
CA ILE A 368 -18.24 4.57 -8.04
C ILE A 368 -18.67 3.21 -7.54
N ASP A 369 -19.78 2.69 -8.05
CA ASP A 369 -20.12 1.28 -7.94
C ASP A 369 -19.52 0.52 -9.13
N HIS A 370 -18.52 -0.32 -8.85
CA HIS A 370 -17.69 -0.96 -9.86
C HIS A 370 -17.52 -2.48 -9.63
N PRO A 371 -18.58 -3.30 -9.78
CA PRO A 371 -18.45 -4.75 -9.73
C PRO A 371 -17.68 -5.29 -10.95
N GLY A 372 -16.63 -6.09 -10.72
CA GLY A 372 -15.88 -6.72 -11.83
C GLY A 372 -15.40 -5.70 -12.86
N LEU A 373 -15.71 -5.92 -14.14
CA LEU A 373 -15.37 -5.02 -15.25
C LEU A 373 -16.36 -3.87 -15.48
N ARG A 374 -17.49 -3.82 -14.77
CA ARG A 374 -18.61 -2.93 -15.09
C ARG A 374 -18.67 -1.73 -14.16
N ILE A 375 -19.00 -0.58 -14.72
CA ILE A 375 -19.38 0.62 -13.96
C ILE A 375 -20.90 0.61 -13.88
N MET A 376 -21.44 0.45 -12.67
CA MET A 376 -22.89 0.32 -12.45
C MET A 376 -23.52 1.60 -11.91
N GLY A 377 -22.74 2.46 -11.28
CA GLY A 377 -23.24 3.72 -10.73
C GLY A 377 -22.13 4.69 -10.41
N ILE A 378 -22.47 5.98 -10.46
CA ILE A 378 -21.67 7.07 -9.93
C ILE A 378 -22.56 7.86 -8.97
N GLY A 379 -22.02 8.26 -7.84
CA GLY A 379 -22.72 9.05 -6.86
C GLY A 379 -21.79 9.95 -6.07
N ARG A 380 -22.39 10.72 -5.16
CA ARG A 380 -21.67 11.50 -4.17
C ARG A 380 -21.82 10.78 -2.83
N PHE A 381 -20.72 10.45 -2.17
CA PHE A 381 -20.77 10.06 -0.77
C PHE A 381 -20.98 11.31 0.08
N TYR A 382 -21.89 11.27 1.06
CA TYR A 382 -22.27 12.43 1.88
C TYR A 382 -21.04 13.20 2.38
N GLY A 383 -21.05 14.51 2.12
CA GLY A 383 -19.93 15.41 2.36
C GLY A 383 -20.02 16.15 3.69
N LEU A 384 -19.13 17.12 3.88
CA LEU A 384 -19.19 18.08 4.97
C LEU A 384 -19.33 19.49 4.39
N HIS A 385 -19.99 20.37 5.14
CA HIS A 385 -20.35 21.71 4.70
C HIS A 385 -19.46 22.79 5.34
N TYR A 386 -19.10 23.79 4.55
CA TYR A 386 -18.19 24.87 4.93
C TYR A 386 -18.67 26.23 4.42
N ARG A 387 -18.29 27.29 5.12
CA ARG A 387 -18.41 28.68 4.67
C ARG A 387 -17.03 29.25 4.40
N ILE A 388 -16.91 30.05 3.34
CA ILE A 388 -15.66 30.72 3.00
C ILE A 388 -15.71 32.14 3.57
N ASP A 389 -14.79 32.47 4.47
CA ASP A 389 -14.72 33.79 5.11
C ASP A 389 -14.12 34.86 4.17
N SER A 390 -14.07 36.11 4.62
CA SER A 390 -13.48 37.22 3.86
C SER A 390 -11.98 37.08 3.59
N ASN A 391 -11.28 36.23 4.36
CA ASN A 391 -9.86 35.92 4.16
C ASN A 391 -9.65 34.74 3.21
N GLY A 392 -10.72 34.11 2.72
CA GLY A 392 -10.68 32.91 1.90
C GLY A 392 -10.41 31.62 2.68
N SER A 393 -10.56 31.66 4.01
CA SER A 393 -10.48 30.50 4.89
C SER A 393 -11.81 29.76 4.94
N TRP A 394 -11.75 28.44 4.98
CA TRP A 394 -12.91 27.57 5.01
C TRP A 394 -13.22 27.18 6.45
N GLU A 395 -14.42 27.52 6.91
CA GLU A 395 -14.91 27.26 8.26
C GLU A 395 -16.02 26.22 8.22
N ARG A 396 -15.92 25.18 9.05
CA ARG A 396 -16.92 24.11 9.14
C ARG A 396 -18.26 24.67 9.65
N VAL A 397 -19.36 24.32 8.99
CA VAL A 397 -20.72 24.69 9.41
C VAL A 397 -21.61 23.48 9.49
N THR A 398 -22.30 23.27 10.61
CA THR A 398 -23.25 22.15 10.75
C THR A 398 -24.39 22.28 9.73
N HIS A 399 -24.68 21.20 9.02
CA HIS A 399 -25.71 21.12 8.00
C HIS A 399 -26.45 19.78 8.10
N GLU A 400 -27.71 19.73 7.67
CA GLU A 400 -28.55 18.52 7.77
C GLU A 400 -28.05 17.36 6.91
N ASP A 401 -27.45 17.68 5.75
CA ASP A 401 -26.86 16.72 4.81
C ASP A 401 -25.41 16.33 5.16
N ASP A 402 -24.91 16.71 6.34
CA ASP A 402 -23.57 16.30 6.76
C ASP A 402 -23.45 14.78 6.88
N CYS A 403 -22.28 14.25 6.51
CA CYS A 403 -21.97 12.85 6.67
C CYS A 403 -22.15 12.38 8.12
N THR A 404 -22.91 11.29 8.30
CA THR A 404 -23.26 10.73 9.62
C THR A 404 -22.24 9.71 10.14
N CYS A 405 -21.11 9.52 9.45
CA CYS A 405 -20.09 8.55 9.83
C CYS A 405 -19.31 8.92 11.11
N GLY A 406 -19.46 10.16 11.61
CA GLY A 406 -18.80 10.65 12.82
C GLY A 406 -17.34 11.06 12.64
N SER A 407 -16.85 11.23 11.40
CA SER A 407 -15.48 11.68 11.09
C SER A 407 -15.49 13.04 10.38
N ASP A 408 -14.46 13.86 10.64
CA ASP A 408 -14.29 15.20 10.04
C ASP A 408 -13.67 15.17 8.64
N HIS A 409 -13.48 13.98 8.06
CA HIS A 409 -12.92 13.76 6.71
C HIS A 409 -11.66 14.61 6.40
N PRO A 410 -10.65 14.67 7.29
CA PRO A 410 -9.51 15.58 7.14
C PRO A 410 -8.69 15.31 5.86
N GLU A 411 -8.70 14.06 5.38
CA GLU A 411 -8.01 13.65 4.15
C GLU A 411 -8.55 14.39 2.92
N ASN A 412 -9.82 14.83 2.93
CA ASN A 412 -10.38 15.61 1.84
C ASN A 412 -9.66 16.96 1.70
N PHE A 413 -9.46 17.65 2.82
CA PHE A 413 -8.74 18.92 2.85
C PHE A 413 -7.22 18.76 2.68
N SER A 414 -6.68 17.60 3.02
CA SER A 414 -5.31 17.24 2.67
C SER A 414 -5.15 17.16 1.14
N LEU A 415 -6.06 16.48 0.43
CA LEU A 415 -6.06 16.45 -1.04
C LEU A 415 -6.28 17.84 -1.63
N LEU A 416 -7.30 18.58 -1.18
CA LEU A 416 -7.56 19.94 -1.67
C LEU A 416 -6.32 20.83 -1.54
N GLY A 417 -5.62 20.76 -0.41
CA GLY A 417 -4.38 21.50 -0.21
C GLY A 417 -3.25 21.13 -1.17
N ARG A 418 -3.17 19.87 -1.62
CA ARG A 418 -2.20 19.41 -2.62
C ARG A 418 -2.60 19.82 -4.04
N VAL A 419 -3.89 19.78 -4.35
CA VAL A 419 -4.44 20.25 -5.63
C VAL A 419 -4.26 21.75 -5.79
N ASP A 420 -4.60 22.54 -4.75
CA ASP A 420 -4.41 23.99 -4.73
C ASP A 420 -2.94 24.37 -4.99
N ARG A 421 -2.00 23.66 -4.34
CA ARG A 421 -0.58 23.83 -4.60
C ARG A 421 -0.20 23.43 -6.03
N SER A 422 -0.74 22.33 -6.55
CA SER A 422 -0.45 21.86 -7.91
C SER A 422 -0.96 22.82 -8.98
N LEU A 423 -2.09 23.51 -8.74
CA LEU A 423 -2.57 24.61 -9.58
C LEU A 423 -1.60 25.79 -9.53
N LYS A 424 -1.17 26.19 -8.33
CA LYS A 424 -0.23 27.30 -8.13
C LYS A 424 1.12 27.04 -8.81
N ASP A 425 1.64 25.83 -8.67
CA ASP A 425 2.95 25.42 -9.19
C ASP A 425 2.87 24.97 -10.67
N GLN A 426 1.70 25.11 -11.30
CA GLN A 426 1.43 24.77 -12.70
C GLN A 426 1.67 23.29 -13.06
N TRP A 427 1.56 22.40 -12.08
CA TRP A 427 1.55 20.95 -12.32
C TRP A 427 0.19 20.45 -12.80
N LEU A 428 -0.88 21.19 -12.48
CA LEU A 428 -2.19 21.07 -13.10
C LEU A 428 -2.31 22.14 -14.19
N GLU A 429 -2.25 21.71 -15.43
CA GLU A 429 -2.21 22.60 -16.59
C GLU A 429 -3.62 22.82 -17.14
N TYR A 430 -3.92 24.07 -17.50
CA TYR A 430 -5.16 24.40 -18.20
C TYR A 430 -5.10 23.85 -19.63
N VAL A 431 -6.03 22.96 -19.98
CA VAL A 431 -6.09 22.34 -21.31
C VAL A 431 -7.12 23.00 -22.20
N LYS A 432 -8.32 23.25 -21.67
CA LYS A 432 -9.45 23.90 -22.35
C LYS A 432 -10.45 24.44 -21.31
N PRO A 433 -11.44 25.26 -21.70
CA PRO A 433 -12.40 25.80 -20.74
C PRO A 433 -13.03 24.70 -19.88
N GLY A 434 -12.97 24.86 -18.56
CA GLY A 434 -13.48 23.88 -17.60
C GLY A 434 -12.66 22.60 -17.44
N LEU A 435 -11.42 22.52 -17.96
CA LEU A 435 -10.56 21.34 -17.83
C LEU A 435 -9.10 21.67 -17.50
N TYR A 436 -8.63 21.11 -16.40
CA TYR A 436 -7.23 21.06 -15.98
C TYR A 436 -6.76 19.61 -15.90
N VAL A 437 -5.52 19.35 -16.28
CA VAL A 437 -4.96 18.00 -16.29
C VAL A 437 -3.57 18.04 -15.67
N GLN A 438 -3.29 17.09 -14.77
CA GLN A 438 -1.99 16.99 -14.16
C GLN A 438 -0.96 16.51 -15.20
N SER A 439 0.23 17.09 -15.20
CA SER A 439 1.30 16.68 -16.10
C SER A 439 1.56 15.16 -15.99
N GLY A 440 1.56 14.46 -17.14
CA GLY A 440 1.73 13.01 -17.21
C GLY A 440 0.45 12.16 -17.06
N VAL A 441 -0.70 12.78 -16.80
CA VAL A 441 -2.00 12.10 -16.76
C VAL A 441 -2.64 12.08 -18.15
N GLU A 442 -3.14 10.92 -18.56
CA GLU A 442 -3.86 10.75 -19.83
C GLU A 442 -5.27 11.38 -19.71
N PRO A 443 -5.60 12.42 -20.50
CA PRO A 443 -6.88 13.12 -20.38
C PRO A 443 -8.07 12.36 -20.95
N THR A 444 -7.85 11.23 -21.62
CA THR A 444 -8.90 10.43 -22.24
C THR A 444 -9.16 9.12 -21.50
N SER A 445 -10.42 8.71 -21.49
CA SER A 445 -10.84 7.42 -20.95
C SER A 445 -10.44 6.26 -21.85
N ASP A 446 -10.33 5.09 -21.24
CA ASP A 446 -10.32 3.84 -21.99
C ASP A 446 -11.65 3.68 -22.74
N PRO A 447 -11.64 3.48 -24.07
CA PRO A 447 -12.89 3.38 -24.86
C PRO A 447 -13.82 2.24 -24.44
N ARG A 448 -13.31 1.23 -23.71
CA ARG A 448 -14.11 0.10 -23.19
C ARG A 448 -14.67 0.36 -21.79
N ALA A 449 -14.34 1.49 -21.15
CA ALA A 449 -14.98 1.89 -19.90
C ALA A 449 -16.36 2.47 -20.19
N THR A 450 -17.41 1.66 -20.04
CA THR A 450 -18.80 2.03 -20.34
C THR A 450 -19.74 1.59 -19.22
N TRP A 451 -20.97 2.12 -19.23
CA TRP A 451 -22.01 1.82 -18.24
C TRP A 451 -22.62 0.45 -18.43
N GLY A 452 -22.54 -0.44 -17.44
CA GLY A 452 -23.36 -1.65 -17.31
C GLY A 452 -23.34 -2.65 -18.48
N GLU A 453 -22.73 -2.31 -19.62
CA GLU A 453 -22.79 -3.10 -20.84
C GLU A 453 -21.91 -4.36 -20.68
N PRO A 454 -22.39 -5.52 -21.14
CA PRO A 454 -21.57 -6.71 -21.29
C PRO A 454 -20.43 -6.50 -22.29
N TYR A 455 -19.42 -7.34 -22.20
CA TYR A 455 -18.33 -7.40 -23.17
C TYR A 455 -18.72 -8.08 -24.49
#